data_AF-K6W8N7-F1
#
_entry.id   AF-K6W8N7-F1
#
_cell.length_a   1.000
_cell.length_b   1.000
_cell.length_c   1.000
_cell.angle_alpha   90.00
_cell.angle_beta   90.00
_cell.angle_gamma   90.00
#
_symmetry.space_group_name_H-M   'P 1'
#
loop_
_entity.id
_entity.type
_entity.pdbx_description
1 polymer ?
#
loop_
_entity_poly.entity_id
_entity_poly.type
_entity_poly.pdbx_seq_one_letter_code
_entity_poly.pdbx_strand_id
1 'polypeptide(L)'
;MSIGLIILLIVLLVVVGGVIWGFSGYNGLVASRNLVQEAWRQIDVELKRRHDLIPNLVETVKGYASHEAGTLEAVMKARSQAIQGGDSPTAASQNEGELSQALGRLMAISEAYPDLKANANFTALQQELSSTEDRIASGRRYYNATVRDLNTKVESVPTNFLARMGGIGKEPYFEAEPAAQNVPQVSFGQGGGTVAGPGQGGQGYQQGQAQGIGGNEPGQLSGGYDANRGLGQGYQPSPIQDERQPGQARPADPEAQGR
;
A
#
# COMPACT_ATOMS: atom_id res chain seq x y z
N MET A 1 -44.23 -9.25 38.06
CA MET A 1 -44.06 -10.03 36.81
C MET A 1 -43.82 -11.48 37.19
N SER A 2 -44.42 -12.44 36.47
CA SER A 2 -44.09 -13.85 36.66
C SER A 2 -42.65 -14.13 36.20
N ILE A 3 -41.96 -15.05 36.87
CA ILE A 3 -40.58 -15.44 36.51
C ILE A 3 -40.48 -15.88 35.04
N GLY A 4 -41.50 -16.58 34.53
CA GLY A 4 -41.56 -16.98 33.12
C GLY A 4 -41.58 -15.79 32.14
N LEU A 5 -42.26 -14.70 32.49
CA LEU A 5 -42.30 -13.49 31.66
C LEU A 5 -40.94 -12.77 31.66
N ILE A 6 -40.22 -12.78 32.80
CA ILE A 6 -38.86 -12.25 32.89
C ILE A 6 -37.90 -13.05 32.00
N ILE A 7 -37.95 -14.38 32.06
CA ILE A 7 -37.10 -15.25 31.22
C ILE A 7 -37.39 -15.03 29.73
N LEU A 8 -38.67 -14.94 29.33
CA LEU A 8 -39.06 -14.69 27.95
C LEU A 8 -38.52 -13.35 27.42
N LEU A 9 -38.59 -12.29 28.22
CA LEU A 9 -38.04 -10.99 27.85
C LEU A 9 -36.51 -11.01 27.69
N ILE A 10 -35.80 -11.74 28.56
CA ILE A 10 -34.34 -11.90 28.46
C ILE A 10 -33.98 -12.63 27.15
N VAL A 11 -34.66 -13.74 26.84
CA VAL A 11 -34.43 -14.50 25.60
C VAL A 11 -34.71 -13.62 24.38
N LEU A 12 -35.82 -12.88 24.37
CA LEU A 12 -36.17 -11.97 23.28
C LEU A 12 -35.09 -10.89 23.10
N LEU A 13 -34.62 -10.29 24.19
CA LEU A 13 -33.58 -9.27 24.15
C LEU A 13 -32.26 -9.83 23.59
N VAL A 14 -31.86 -11.04 24.00
CA VAL A 14 -30.66 -11.71 23.47
C VAL A 14 -30.81 -12.00 21.97
N VAL A 15 -31.97 -12.47 21.53
CA VAL A 15 -32.25 -12.74 20.11
C VAL A 15 -32.19 -11.45 19.29
N VAL A 16 -32.88 -10.40 19.73
CA VAL A 16 -32.87 -9.10 19.04
C VAL A 16 -31.45 -8.52 18.98
N GLY A 17 -30.71 -8.58 20.10
CA GLY A 17 -29.31 -8.16 20.15
C GLY A 17 -28.42 -8.94 19.19
N GLY A 18 -28.58 -10.27 19.13
CA GLY A 18 -27.85 -11.14 18.20
C GLY A 18 -28.15 -10.84 16.73
N VAL A 19 -29.41 -10.56 16.39
CA VAL A 19 -29.83 -10.18 15.03
C VAL A 19 -29.23 -8.85 14.61
N ILE A 20 -29.33 -7.81 15.45
CA ILE A 20 -28.75 -6.49 15.16
C ILE A 20 -27.23 -6.60 14.99
N TRP A 21 -26.57 -7.34 15.87
CA TRP A 21 -25.13 -7.60 15.77
C TRP A 21 -24.76 -8.33 14.48
N GLY A 22 -25.53 -9.37 14.10
CA GLY A 22 -25.33 -10.14 12.87
C GLY A 22 -25.41 -9.26 11.62
N PHE A 23 -26.43 -8.42 11.50
CA PHE A 23 -26.57 -7.48 10.38
C PHE A 23 -25.43 -6.47 10.32
N SER A 24 -25.06 -5.87 11.46
CA SER A 24 -23.96 -4.91 11.53
C SER A 24 -22.62 -5.55 11.15
N GLY A 25 -22.32 -6.73 11.69
CA GLY A 25 -21.09 -7.47 11.40
C GLY A 25 -20.99 -7.89 9.93
N TYR A 26 -22.08 -8.39 9.35
CA TYR A 26 -22.11 -8.77 7.94
C TYR A 26 -21.92 -7.57 7.00
N ASN A 27 -22.63 -6.46 7.26
CA ASN A 27 -22.45 -5.23 6.49
C ASN A 27 -21.03 -4.67 6.62
N GLY A 28 -20.42 -4.81 7.80
CA GLY A 28 -19.02 -4.42 8.03
C GLY A 28 -18.01 -5.28 7.26
N LEU A 29 -18.30 -6.56 7.02
CA LEU A 29 -17.48 -7.44 6.16
C LEU A 29 -17.65 -7.09 4.68
N VAL A 30 -18.88 -6.87 4.23
CA VAL A 30 -19.18 -6.44 2.85
C VAL A 30 -18.50 -5.11 2.54
N ALA A 31 -18.56 -4.14 3.47
CA ALA A 31 -17.87 -2.87 3.32
C ALA A 31 -16.36 -3.04 3.19
N SER A 32 -15.73 -3.90 4.01
CA SER A 32 -14.30 -4.20 3.89
C SER A 32 -13.94 -4.86 2.56
N ARG A 33 -14.75 -5.80 2.07
CA ARG A 33 -14.53 -6.42 0.75
C ARG A 33 -14.59 -5.39 -0.38
N ASN A 34 -15.57 -4.49 -0.32
CA ASN A 34 -15.71 -3.43 -1.33
C ASN A 34 -14.52 -2.46 -1.29
N LEU A 35 -13.99 -2.14 -0.10
CA LEU A 35 -12.79 -1.31 0.04
C LEU A 35 -11.55 -1.97 -0.58
N VAL A 36 -11.37 -3.28 -0.39
CA VAL A 36 -10.26 -4.03 -1.02
C VAL A 36 -10.40 -3.98 -2.55
N GLN A 37 -11.59 -4.20 -3.08
CA GLN A 37 -11.85 -4.14 -4.53
C GLN A 37 -11.65 -2.74 -5.11
N GLU A 38 -12.04 -1.71 -4.37
CA GLU A 38 -11.82 -0.32 -4.75
C GLU A 38 -10.33 0.02 -4.78
N ALA A 39 -9.58 -0.36 -3.74
CA ALA A 39 -8.14 -0.18 -3.69
C ALA A 39 -7.42 -0.91 -4.85
N TRP A 40 -7.87 -2.11 -5.19
CA TRP A 40 -7.35 -2.85 -6.35
C TRP A 40 -7.63 -2.13 -7.67
N ARG A 41 -8.87 -1.66 -7.88
CA ARG A 41 -9.25 -0.94 -9.10
C ARG A 41 -8.42 0.34 -9.31
N GLN A 42 -8.05 1.03 -8.23
CA GLN A 42 -7.17 2.20 -8.30
C GLN A 42 -5.75 1.84 -8.74
N ILE A 43 -5.21 0.72 -8.26
CA ILE A 43 -3.91 0.20 -8.74
C ILE A 43 -4.00 -0.18 -10.22
N ASP A 44 -5.02 -0.94 -10.62
CA ASP A 44 -5.21 -1.42 -12.00
C ASP A 44 -5.24 -0.27 -13.03
N VAL A 45 -5.88 0.85 -12.70
CA VAL A 45 -5.88 2.05 -13.57
C VAL A 45 -4.46 2.59 -13.78
N GLU A 46 -3.65 2.65 -12.72
CA GLU A 46 -2.27 3.14 -12.80
C GLU A 46 -1.35 2.13 -13.51
N LEU A 47 -1.57 0.82 -13.33
CA LEU A 47 -0.86 -0.21 -14.10
C LEU A 47 -1.13 -0.06 -15.61
N LYS A 48 -2.40 0.10 -16.01
CA LYS A 48 -2.77 0.33 -17.42
C LYS A 48 -2.12 1.59 -17.98
N ARG A 49 -2.17 2.70 -17.24
CA ARG A 49 -1.49 3.94 -17.62
C ARG A 49 0.00 3.72 -17.85
N ARG A 50 0.69 3.02 -16.93
CA ARG A 50 2.10 2.66 -17.08
C ARG A 50 2.34 1.86 -18.36
N HIS A 51 1.49 0.88 -18.64
CA HIS A 51 1.59 0.06 -19.85
C HIS A 51 1.39 0.89 -21.11
N ASP A 52 0.45 1.82 -21.13
CA ASP A 52 0.13 2.63 -22.30
C ASP A 52 1.22 3.65 -22.67
N LEU A 53 2.03 4.07 -21.68
CA LEU A 53 3.16 4.98 -21.91
C LEU A 53 4.38 4.29 -22.53
N ILE A 54 4.56 2.99 -22.31
CA ILE A 54 5.77 2.25 -22.71
C ILE A 54 6.02 2.26 -24.22
N PRO A 55 5.04 2.02 -25.10
CA PRO A 55 5.28 2.04 -26.54
C PRO A 55 5.83 3.40 -27.02
N ASN A 56 5.29 4.50 -26.50
CA ASN A 56 5.75 5.85 -26.84
C ASN A 56 7.17 6.11 -26.31
N LEU A 57 7.49 5.61 -25.12
CA LEU A 57 8.84 5.67 -24.57
C LEU A 57 9.82 4.89 -25.46
N VAL A 58 9.49 3.65 -25.81
CA VAL A 58 10.30 2.77 -26.65
C VAL A 58 10.55 3.41 -28.02
N GLU A 59 9.52 4.00 -28.64
CA GLU A 59 9.67 4.68 -29.92
C GLU A 59 10.55 5.92 -29.83
N THR A 60 10.41 6.70 -28.76
CA THR A 60 11.29 7.86 -28.51
C THR A 60 12.74 7.42 -28.35
N VAL A 61 13.02 6.36 -27.59
CA VAL A 61 14.39 5.85 -27.41
C VAL A 61 14.96 5.28 -28.71
N LYS A 62 14.15 4.56 -29.51
CA LYS A 62 14.57 4.02 -30.81
C LYS A 62 15.13 5.09 -31.76
N GLY A 63 14.56 6.30 -31.74
CA GLY A 63 15.00 7.41 -32.58
C GLY A 63 16.43 7.88 -32.29
N TYR A 64 16.96 7.61 -31.09
CA TYR A 64 18.29 8.05 -30.66
C TYR A 64 19.27 6.89 -30.41
N ALA A 65 18.77 5.73 -29.98
CA ALA A 65 19.55 4.58 -29.55
C ALA A 65 19.14 3.30 -30.31
N SER A 66 19.15 3.35 -31.64
CA SER A 66 18.73 2.23 -32.50
C SER A 66 19.58 0.95 -32.31
N HIS A 67 20.81 1.09 -31.83
CA HIS A 67 21.71 -0.04 -31.51
C HIS A 67 21.28 -0.81 -30.24
N GLU A 68 20.36 -0.28 -29.44
CA GLU A 68 19.87 -0.89 -28.18
C GLU A 68 18.65 -1.79 -28.38
N ALA A 69 18.52 -2.42 -29.56
CA ALA A 69 17.35 -3.21 -29.95
C ALA A 69 17.00 -4.31 -28.93
N GLY A 70 18.01 -5.00 -28.38
CA GLY A 70 17.81 -6.05 -27.38
C GLY A 70 17.20 -5.53 -26.08
N THR A 71 17.59 -4.34 -25.63
CA THR A 71 17.02 -3.73 -24.41
C THR A 71 15.58 -3.27 -24.65
N LEU A 72 15.31 -2.69 -25.81
CA LEU A 72 13.96 -2.26 -26.19
C LEU A 72 13.00 -3.44 -26.34
N GLU A 73 13.47 -4.55 -26.92
CA GLU A 73 12.71 -5.81 -27.00
C GLU A 73 12.41 -6.37 -25.60
N ALA A 74 13.40 -6.36 -24.70
CA ALA A 74 13.21 -6.81 -23.33
C ALA A 74 12.14 -5.99 -22.57
N VAL A 75 12.08 -4.67 -22.79
CA VAL A 75 11.03 -3.80 -22.21
C VAL A 75 9.66 -4.14 -22.78
N MET A 76 9.55 -4.32 -24.10
CA MET A 76 8.27 -4.67 -24.74
C MET A 76 7.78 -6.06 -24.32
N LYS A 77 8.69 -7.02 -24.13
CA LYS A 77 8.38 -8.34 -23.59
C LYS A 77 7.91 -8.27 -22.14
N ALA A 78 8.62 -7.53 -21.28
CA ALA A 78 8.21 -7.36 -19.90
C ALA A 78 6.82 -6.69 -19.79
N ARG A 79 6.54 -5.72 -20.68
CA ARG A 79 5.21 -5.10 -20.79
C ARG A 79 4.12 -6.12 -21.16
N SER A 80 4.37 -6.98 -22.14
CA SER A 80 3.37 -7.97 -22.55
C SER A 80 3.08 -8.98 -21.45
N GLN A 81 4.11 -9.39 -20.69
CA GLN A 81 3.96 -10.24 -19.51
C GLN A 81 3.17 -9.53 -18.39
N ALA A 82 3.46 -8.25 -18.13
CA ALA A 82 2.73 -7.45 -17.15
C ALA A 82 1.24 -7.34 -17.46
N ILE A 83 0.88 -7.11 -18.72
CA ILE A 83 -0.52 -7.07 -19.17
C ILE A 83 -1.22 -8.42 -18.96
N GLN A 84 -0.55 -9.53 -19.25
CA GLN A 84 -1.12 -10.88 -19.08
C GLN A 84 -1.31 -11.27 -17.61
N GLY A 85 -0.53 -10.68 -16.69
CA GLY A 85 -0.62 -10.96 -15.25
C GLY A 85 -1.71 -10.20 -14.50
N GLY A 86 -2.47 -9.32 -15.17
CA GLY A 86 -3.43 -8.40 -14.54
C GLY A 86 -4.63 -9.06 -13.85
N ASP A 87 -4.84 -10.37 -14.04
CA ASP A 87 -6.02 -11.08 -13.53
C ASP A 87 -6.00 -11.32 -12.02
N SER A 88 -4.83 -11.22 -11.37
CA SER A 88 -4.73 -11.32 -9.91
C SER A 88 -3.68 -10.37 -9.33
N PRO A 89 -3.90 -9.84 -8.10
CA PRO A 89 -2.92 -9.00 -7.41
C PRO A 89 -1.53 -9.65 -7.30
N THR A 90 -1.46 -10.94 -7.03
CA THR A 90 -0.19 -11.66 -6.88
C THR A 90 0.56 -11.78 -8.20
N ALA A 91 -0.10 -12.21 -9.28
CA ALA A 91 0.52 -12.34 -10.60
C ALA A 91 0.95 -10.97 -11.15
N ALA A 92 0.10 -9.96 -10.98
CA ALA A 92 0.41 -8.59 -11.36
C ALA A 92 1.65 -8.09 -10.62
N SER A 93 1.77 -8.31 -9.31
CA SER A 93 2.92 -7.80 -8.55
C SER A 93 4.26 -8.40 -9.00
N GLN A 94 4.30 -9.65 -9.44
CA GLN A 94 5.53 -10.28 -9.94
C GLN A 94 5.92 -9.69 -11.30
N ASN A 95 4.99 -9.65 -12.26
CA ASN A 95 5.27 -9.18 -13.61
C ASN A 95 5.57 -7.68 -13.64
N GLU A 96 4.92 -6.89 -12.79
CA GLU A 96 5.25 -5.46 -12.62
C GLU A 96 6.67 -5.24 -12.09
N GLY A 97 7.16 -6.14 -11.23
CA GLY A 97 8.54 -6.13 -10.75
C GLY A 97 9.54 -6.31 -11.89
N GLU A 98 9.31 -7.29 -12.77
CA GLU A 98 10.14 -7.51 -13.96
C GLU A 98 10.11 -6.30 -14.91
N LEU A 99 8.92 -5.71 -15.11
CA LEU A 99 8.78 -4.50 -15.91
C LEU A 99 9.53 -3.32 -15.28
N SER A 100 9.51 -3.16 -13.96
CA SER A 100 10.23 -2.07 -13.27
C SER A 100 11.74 -2.22 -13.47
N GLN A 101 12.25 -3.44 -13.41
CA GLN A 101 13.66 -3.72 -13.69
C GLN A 101 14.03 -3.43 -15.15
N ALA A 102 13.18 -3.80 -16.11
CA ALA A 102 13.40 -3.52 -17.53
C ALA A 102 13.41 -2.02 -17.82
N LEU A 103 12.47 -1.27 -17.24
CA LEU A 103 12.44 0.19 -17.33
C LEU A 103 13.67 0.83 -16.68
N GLY A 104 14.14 0.32 -15.53
CA GLY A 104 15.37 0.78 -14.91
C GLY A 104 16.60 0.65 -15.83
N ARG A 105 16.73 -0.47 -16.54
CA ARG A 105 17.79 -0.67 -17.55
C ARG A 105 17.66 0.32 -18.72
N LEU A 106 16.43 0.56 -19.18
CA LEU A 106 16.18 1.54 -20.25
C LEU A 106 16.54 2.97 -19.82
N MET A 107 16.27 3.35 -18.57
CA MET A 107 16.66 4.65 -18.05
C MET A 107 18.19 4.78 -17.94
N ALA A 108 18.91 3.71 -17.61
CA ALA A 108 20.38 3.71 -17.60
C ALA A 108 20.97 3.94 -19.00
N ILE A 109 20.33 3.44 -20.07
CA ILE A 109 20.74 3.74 -21.45
C ILE A 109 20.75 5.23 -21.71
N SER A 110 19.77 5.99 -21.21
CA SER A 110 19.71 7.44 -21.44
C SER A 110 20.94 8.22 -20.96
N GLU A 111 21.73 7.66 -20.02
CA GLU A 111 22.98 8.27 -19.58
C GLU A 111 24.07 8.23 -20.66
N ALA A 112 24.06 7.21 -21.52
CA ALA A 112 24.99 7.07 -22.63
C ALA A 112 24.59 7.92 -23.86
N TYR A 113 23.37 8.45 -23.89
CA TYR A 113 22.82 9.22 -25.02
C TYR A 113 22.36 10.62 -24.57
N PRO A 114 23.26 11.62 -24.52
CA PRO A 114 22.95 12.97 -24.05
C PRO A 114 21.79 13.65 -24.81
N ASP A 115 21.69 13.45 -26.13
CA ASP A 115 20.63 14.03 -26.95
C ASP A 115 19.24 13.46 -26.60
N LEU A 116 19.17 12.16 -26.27
CA LEU A 116 17.94 11.53 -25.76
C LEU A 116 17.59 12.07 -24.38
N LYS A 117 18.58 12.22 -23.51
CA LYS A 117 18.39 12.77 -22.16
C LYS A 117 17.91 14.22 -22.20
N ALA A 118 18.34 15.00 -23.19
CA ALA A 118 17.88 16.36 -23.43
C ALA A 118 16.53 16.44 -24.16
N ASN A 119 16.01 15.33 -24.68
CA ASN A 119 14.74 15.31 -25.38
C ASN A 119 13.58 15.56 -24.40
N ALA A 120 12.78 16.59 -24.69
CA ALA A 120 11.67 16.98 -23.84
C ALA A 120 10.56 15.91 -23.74
N ASN A 121 10.27 15.19 -24.84
CA ASN A 121 9.26 14.12 -24.84
C ASN A 121 9.73 12.93 -24.00
N PHE A 122 11.01 12.55 -24.09
CA PHE A 122 11.60 11.51 -23.25
C PHE A 122 11.52 11.87 -21.76
N THR A 123 11.92 13.09 -21.41
CA THR A 123 11.87 13.59 -20.02
C THR A 123 10.44 13.62 -19.49
N ALA A 124 9.47 14.05 -20.30
CA ALA A 124 8.06 14.06 -19.92
C ALA A 124 7.52 12.64 -19.66
N LEU A 125 7.82 11.68 -20.55
CA LEU A 125 7.41 10.28 -20.38
C LEU A 125 8.07 9.64 -19.15
N GLN A 126 9.35 9.93 -18.90
CA GLN A 126 10.05 9.47 -17.70
C GLN A 126 9.38 10.01 -16.43
N GLN A 127 9.05 11.30 -16.40
CA GLN A 127 8.37 11.93 -15.27
C GLN A 127 6.97 11.32 -15.05
N GLU A 128 6.22 11.09 -16.12
CA GLU A 128 4.89 10.48 -16.02
C GLU A 128 4.98 9.05 -15.49
N LEU A 129 5.90 8.23 -16.01
CA LEU A 129 6.15 6.88 -15.51
C LEU A 129 6.58 6.87 -14.04
N SER A 130 7.47 7.78 -13.63
CA SER A 130 7.88 7.91 -12.22
C SER A 130 6.68 8.26 -11.34
N SER A 131 5.85 9.21 -11.77
CA SER A 131 4.66 9.60 -11.01
C SER A 131 3.64 8.47 -10.89
N THR A 132 3.49 7.66 -11.93
CA THR A 132 2.65 6.47 -11.92
C THR A 132 3.22 5.40 -11.00
N GLU A 133 4.54 5.19 -10.97
CA GLU A 133 5.18 4.24 -10.03
C GLU A 133 4.98 4.66 -8.57
N ASP A 134 5.10 5.95 -8.26
CA ASP A 134 4.84 6.47 -6.91
C ASP A 134 3.38 6.23 -6.48
N ARG A 135 2.43 6.42 -7.42
CA ARG A 135 1.00 6.13 -7.20
C ARG A 135 0.75 4.63 -7.01
N ILE A 136 1.38 3.76 -7.80
CA ILE A 136 1.30 2.31 -7.64
C ILE A 136 1.87 1.90 -6.27
N ALA A 137 3.01 2.47 -5.86
CA ALA A 137 3.62 2.19 -4.56
C ALA A 137 2.73 2.63 -3.40
N SER A 138 2.09 3.80 -3.51
CA SER A 138 1.12 4.27 -2.53
C SER A 138 -0.14 3.40 -2.50
N GLY A 139 -0.70 3.11 -3.66
CA GLY A 139 -1.86 2.24 -3.84
C GLY A 139 -1.63 0.86 -3.25
N ARG A 140 -0.44 0.28 -3.46
CA ARG A 140 -0.02 -1.00 -2.85
C ARG A 140 -0.09 -0.97 -1.32
N ARG A 141 0.45 0.06 -0.68
CA ARG A 141 0.39 0.20 0.79
C ARG A 141 -1.07 0.27 1.27
N TYR A 142 -1.90 1.03 0.57
CA TYR A 142 -3.32 1.18 0.89
C TYR A 142 -4.10 -0.13 0.68
N TYR A 143 -3.90 -0.81 -0.46
CA TYR A 143 -4.47 -2.11 -0.75
C TYR A 143 -4.09 -3.14 0.33
N ASN A 144 -2.80 -3.27 0.65
CA ASN A 144 -2.34 -4.20 1.68
C ASN A 144 -2.95 -3.87 3.05
N ALA A 145 -3.13 -2.59 3.40
CA ALA A 145 -3.82 -2.20 4.63
C ALA A 145 -5.29 -2.66 4.64
N THR A 146 -6.03 -2.45 3.55
CA THR A 146 -7.44 -2.90 3.45
C THR A 146 -7.57 -4.42 3.44
N VAL A 147 -6.65 -5.14 2.78
CA VAL A 147 -6.59 -6.60 2.80
C VAL A 147 -6.33 -7.12 4.20
N ARG A 148 -5.37 -6.52 4.92
CA ARG A 148 -5.09 -6.87 6.32
C ARG A 148 -6.33 -6.70 7.20
N ASP A 149 -7.06 -5.60 7.05
CA ASP A 149 -8.26 -5.32 7.83
C ASP A 149 -9.39 -6.32 7.52
N LEU A 150 -9.60 -6.65 6.24
CA LEU A 150 -10.55 -7.68 5.80
C LEU A 150 -10.17 -9.06 6.36
N ASN A 151 -8.92 -9.48 6.15
CA ASN A 151 -8.41 -10.78 6.60
C ASN A 151 -8.53 -10.93 8.11
N THR A 152 -8.22 -9.87 8.86
CA THR A 152 -8.40 -9.83 10.32
C THR A 152 -9.85 -10.06 10.71
N LYS A 153 -10.82 -9.40 10.05
CA LYS A 153 -12.26 -9.60 10.32
C LYS A 153 -12.73 -11.01 9.95
N VAL A 154 -12.23 -11.56 8.85
CA VAL A 154 -12.58 -12.93 8.40
C VAL A 154 -12.06 -13.99 9.38
N GLU A 155 -10.93 -13.74 10.05
CA GLU A 155 -10.34 -14.67 11.02
C GLU A 155 -10.85 -14.50 12.46
N SER A 156 -11.22 -13.27 12.84
CA SER A 156 -11.59 -12.94 14.22
C SER A 156 -12.95 -13.49 14.62
N VAL A 157 -13.08 -13.90 15.89
CA VAL A 157 -14.38 -14.23 16.50
C VAL A 157 -15.04 -12.93 16.99
N PRO A 158 -16.35 -12.73 16.76
CA PRO A 158 -17.30 -13.68 16.19
C PRO A 158 -17.59 -13.48 14.69
N THR A 159 -16.89 -12.55 14.02
CA THR A 159 -17.11 -12.20 12.61
C THR A 159 -16.77 -13.34 11.63
N ASN A 160 -15.89 -14.27 11.99
CA ASN A 160 -15.54 -15.44 11.19
C ASN A 160 -16.74 -16.35 10.85
N PHE A 161 -17.73 -16.47 11.74
CA PHE A 161 -18.95 -17.22 11.47
C PHE A 161 -19.80 -16.55 10.37
N LEU A 162 -19.94 -15.22 10.46
CA LEU A 162 -20.65 -14.42 9.46
C LEU A 162 -19.92 -14.43 8.12
N ALA A 163 -18.58 -14.37 8.14
CA ALA A 163 -17.75 -14.45 6.95
C ALA A 163 -17.94 -15.78 6.20
N ARG A 164 -17.92 -16.92 6.94
CA ARG A 164 -18.17 -18.25 6.37
C ARG A 164 -19.58 -18.39 5.80
N MET A 165 -20.59 -17.92 6.53
CA MET A 165 -21.99 -17.96 6.07
C MET A 165 -22.21 -17.08 4.82
N GLY A 166 -21.50 -15.95 4.75
CA GLY A 166 -21.54 -15.00 3.65
C GLY A 166 -20.63 -15.29 2.46
N GLY A 167 -19.81 -16.34 2.53
CA GLY A 167 -18.80 -16.65 1.50
C GLY A 167 -17.71 -15.58 1.33
N ILE A 168 -17.44 -14.78 2.37
CA ILE A 168 -16.39 -13.74 2.34
C ILE A 168 -15.10 -14.37 2.85
N GLY A 169 -14.15 -14.58 1.93
CA GLY A 169 -12.84 -15.17 2.20
C GLY A 169 -11.74 -14.13 2.43
N LYS A 170 -10.52 -14.64 2.65
CA LYS A 170 -9.32 -13.81 2.66
C LYS A 170 -8.94 -13.38 1.25
N GLU A 171 -8.32 -12.22 1.14
CA GLU A 171 -7.75 -11.70 -0.10
C GLU A 171 -6.20 -11.74 0.00
N PRO A 172 -5.50 -11.97 -1.14
CA PRO A 172 -4.03 -11.95 -1.16
C PRO A 172 -3.49 -10.53 -1.04
N TYR A 173 -2.28 -10.38 -0.50
CA TYR A 173 -1.56 -9.11 -0.52
C TYR A 173 -0.94 -8.84 -1.91
N PHE A 174 -0.77 -7.56 -2.24
CA PHE A 174 -0.02 -7.13 -3.42
C PHE A 174 1.45 -6.97 -3.04
N GLU A 175 2.16 -8.09 -3.03
CA GLU A 175 3.59 -8.14 -2.77
C GLU A 175 4.23 -9.00 -3.85
N ALA A 176 5.36 -8.52 -4.41
CA ALA A 176 6.23 -9.42 -5.12
C ALA A 176 6.79 -10.31 -4.02
N GLU A 177 6.65 -11.63 -4.13
CA GLU A 177 7.35 -12.52 -3.22
C GLU A 177 8.77 -11.98 -3.06
N PRO A 178 9.28 -11.86 -1.82
CA PRO A 178 10.65 -11.43 -1.63
C PRO A 178 11.49 -12.41 -2.44
N ALA A 179 11.98 -11.97 -3.60
CA ALA A 179 13.13 -12.60 -4.24
C ALA A 179 14.12 -12.69 -3.09
N ALA A 180 14.31 -13.92 -2.60
CA ALA A 180 14.96 -14.18 -1.33
C ALA A 180 16.07 -13.17 -1.18
N GLN A 181 15.98 -12.30 -0.16
CA GLN A 181 17.02 -11.36 0.19
C GLN A 181 18.24 -12.18 0.58
N ASN A 182 18.90 -12.76 -0.42
CA ASN A 182 20.27 -13.17 -0.38
C ASN A 182 21.00 -11.84 -0.38
N VAL A 183 21.02 -11.21 0.81
CA VAL A 183 21.94 -10.14 1.14
C VAL A 183 23.29 -10.66 0.65
N PRO A 184 23.91 -10.07 -0.38
CA PRO A 184 25.15 -10.59 -0.92
C PRO A 184 26.15 -10.56 0.23
N GLN A 185 26.57 -11.75 0.69
CA GLN A 185 27.61 -11.85 1.68
C GLN A 185 28.89 -11.39 1.01
N VAL A 186 29.31 -10.17 1.32
CA VAL A 186 30.59 -9.63 0.87
C VAL A 186 31.68 -10.37 1.65
N SER A 187 32.11 -11.49 1.09
CA SER A 187 33.33 -12.16 1.51
C SER A 187 34.49 -11.46 0.83
N PHE A 188 35.14 -10.55 1.55
CA PHE A 188 36.49 -10.14 1.19
C PHE A 188 37.38 -11.36 1.39
N GLY A 189 37.76 -12.03 0.30
CA GLY A 189 38.70 -13.13 0.35
C GLY A 189 40.03 -12.63 0.92
N GLN A 190 40.22 -12.80 2.23
CA GLN A 190 41.48 -12.49 2.90
C GLN A 190 42.13 -13.82 3.27
N GLY A 191 43.17 -14.16 2.51
CA GLY A 191 44.04 -15.27 2.82
C GLY A 191 44.71 -15.12 4.18
N GLY A 192 44.81 -16.25 4.88
CA GLY A 192 45.89 -16.60 5.80
C GLY A 192 46.27 -15.58 6.87
N GLY A 193 45.65 -15.70 8.05
CA GLY A 193 46.13 -15.06 9.27
C GLY A 193 45.37 -15.55 10.50
N THR A 194 45.81 -16.67 11.07
CA THR A 194 45.32 -17.16 12.37
C THR A 194 45.69 -16.14 13.45
N VAL A 195 44.71 -15.45 14.02
CA VAL A 195 44.86 -14.77 15.30
C VAL A 195 44.27 -15.68 16.37
N ALA A 196 45.16 -16.30 17.15
CA ALA A 196 44.83 -17.11 18.30
C ALA A 196 44.10 -16.26 19.36
N GLY A 197 42.94 -16.74 19.83
CA GLY A 197 42.21 -16.12 20.93
C GLY A 197 42.95 -16.29 22.27
N PRO A 198 43.00 -15.27 23.14
CA PRO A 198 43.55 -15.45 24.47
C PRO A 198 42.53 -16.13 25.40
N GLY A 199 42.84 -17.38 25.75
CA GLY A 199 42.80 -17.97 27.09
C GLY A 199 41.60 -17.72 28.01
N GLN A 200 40.86 -18.79 28.30
CA GLN A 200 40.09 -18.94 29.53
C GLN A 200 41.03 -19.00 30.74
N GLY A 201 40.78 -18.14 31.73
CA GLY A 201 41.32 -18.23 33.08
C GLY A 201 40.36 -17.53 34.04
N GLY A 202 39.68 -18.31 34.88
CA GLY A 202 38.71 -17.79 35.85
C GLY A 202 39.38 -17.04 37.00
N GLN A 203 38.64 -16.15 37.65
CA GLN A 203 38.63 -15.90 39.10
C GLN A 203 37.62 -14.80 39.46
N GLY A 204 37.07 -14.91 40.67
CA GLY A 204 35.82 -14.32 41.16
C GLY A 204 35.69 -12.80 41.14
N TYR A 205 34.44 -12.36 41.04
CA TYR A 205 34.06 -10.99 41.39
C TYR A 205 33.83 -10.90 42.91
N GLN A 206 34.77 -10.26 43.58
CA GLN A 206 34.64 -9.80 44.96
C GLN A 206 33.82 -8.51 44.99
N GLN A 207 32.83 -8.45 45.88
CA GLN A 207 32.08 -7.23 46.20
C GLN A 207 33.02 -6.21 46.86
N GLY A 208 33.12 -5.01 46.28
CA GLY A 208 33.86 -3.87 46.83
C GLY A 208 32.99 -2.61 46.77
N GLN A 209 32.84 -1.97 47.92
CA GLN A 209 31.94 -0.85 48.19
C GLN A 209 32.48 0.50 47.65
N ALA A 210 31.53 1.33 47.21
CA ALA A 210 31.43 2.80 47.18
C ALA A 210 32.70 3.68 47.13
N GLN A 211 32.69 4.67 46.22
CA GLN A 211 32.68 6.10 46.57
C GLN A 211 32.49 6.97 45.31
N GLY A 212 31.57 7.94 45.40
CA GLY A 212 31.17 8.79 44.28
C GLY A 212 32.04 10.02 44.08
N ILE A 213 32.02 10.56 42.87
CA ILE A 213 32.19 11.99 42.55
C ILE A 213 31.24 12.30 41.40
N GLY A 214 30.45 13.36 41.56
CA GLY A 214 29.28 13.69 40.74
C GLY A 214 29.55 14.32 39.37
N GLY A 215 28.44 14.52 38.64
CA GLY A 215 28.40 15.34 37.44
C GLY A 215 27.31 14.93 36.45
N ASN A 216 26.23 15.70 36.46
CA ASN A 216 25.25 15.94 35.39
C ASN A 216 24.07 14.97 35.22
N GLU A 217 22.90 15.50 35.62
CA GLU A 217 21.53 15.02 35.39
C GLU A 217 21.19 14.89 33.90
N PRO A 218 20.52 13.80 33.47
CA PRO A 218 19.74 13.78 32.24
C PRO A 218 18.30 14.25 32.51
N GLY A 219 17.86 15.26 31.76
CA GLY A 219 16.51 15.80 31.79
C GLY A 219 15.43 14.73 31.55
N GLN A 220 14.47 14.71 32.47
CA GLN A 220 13.26 13.91 32.37
C GLN A 220 12.31 14.55 31.35
N LEU A 221 11.99 13.83 30.27
CA LEU A 221 10.76 14.05 29.52
C LEU A 221 9.81 12.88 29.80
N SER A 222 9.10 13.04 30.92
CA SER A 222 7.90 12.27 31.27
C SER A 222 6.75 12.73 30.38
N GLY A 223 6.48 12.00 29.30
CA GLY A 223 5.29 12.17 28.46
C GLY A 223 4.47 10.88 28.47
N GLY A 224 3.56 10.76 29.43
CA GLY A 224 2.65 9.63 29.56
C GLY A 224 1.66 9.55 28.39
N TYR A 225 1.37 8.32 27.97
CA TYR A 225 0.32 7.98 27.02
C TYR A 225 -1.04 8.20 27.69
N ASP A 226 -1.68 9.33 27.41
CA ASP A 226 -3.05 9.62 27.87
C ASP A 226 -4.05 9.10 26.82
N ALA A 227 -4.62 7.92 27.09
CA ALA A 227 -5.52 7.21 26.17
C ALA A 227 -6.97 7.73 26.19
N ASN A 228 -7.24 8.93 26.72
CA ASN A 228 -8.61 9.42 26.89
C ASN A 228 -8.84 10.91 26.58
N ARG A 229 -8.13 11.45 25.57
CA ARG A 229 -8.45 12.76 24.95
C ARG A 229 -8.72 12.61 23.46
N GLY A 230 -9.99 12.49 23.10
CA GLY A 230 -10.40 12.48 21.70
C GLY A 230 -11.88 12.21 21.44
N LEU A 231 -12.78 12.58 22.36
CA LEU A 231 -14.21 12.64 22.08
C LEU A 231 -14.66 14.09 22.21
N GLY A 232 -15.01 14.71 21.08
CA GLY A 232 -15.75 15.97 21.06
C GLY A 232 -15.03 17.14 20.39
N GLN A 233 -14.87 17.10 19.07
CA GLN A 233 -15.16 18.28 18.25
C GLN A 233 -15.89 17.81 16.99
N GLY A 234 -17.17 18.18 16.89
CA GLY A 234 -17.97 17.91 15.72
C GLY A 234 -17.39 18.65 14.52
N TYR A 235 -17.35 17.96 13.38
CA TYR A 235 -17.18 18.62 12.10
C TYR A 235 -18.41 19.52 11.89
N GLN A 236 -18.23 20.83 12.02
CA GLN A 236 -19.25 21.81 11.69
C GLN A 236 -18.92 22.30 10.27
N PRO A 237 -19.67 21.88 9.23
CA PRO A 237 -19.39 22.34 7.88
C PRO A 237 -19.62 23.85 7.82
N SER A 238 -18.65 24.58 7.27
CA SER A 238 -18.80 26.00 6.95
C SER A 238 -20.01 26.19 6.03
N PRO A 239 -20.85 27.22 6.23
CA PRO A 239 -21.90 27.51 5.27
C PRO A 239 -21.27 27.83 3.91
N ILE A 240 -21.76 27.16 2.87
CA ILE A 240 -21.41 27.44 1.48
C ILE A 240 -21.78 28.91 1.23
N GLN A 241 -20.77 29.78 1.12
CA GLN A 241 -20.98 31.12 0.61
C GLN A 241 -21.18 30.97 -0.90
N ASP A 242 -22.43 31.18 -1.31
CA ASP A 242 -22.85 31.23 -2.71
C ASP A 242 -22.21 32.48 -3.35
N GLU A 243 -20.95 32.37 -3.78
CA GLU A 243 -20.27 33.39 -4.59
C GLU A 243 -20.88 33.40 -6.01
N ARG A 244 -22.15 33.82 -6.09
CA ARG A 244 -22.74 34.25 -7.35
C ARG A 244 -22.18 35.62 -7.71
N GLN A 245 -21.33 35.63 -8.75
CA GLN A 245 -21.02 36.84 -9.48
C GLN A 245 -22.34 37.46 -9.99
N PRO A 246 -22.65 38.73 -9.68
CA PRO A 246 -23.83 39.39 -10.22
C PRO A 246 -23.63 39.61 -11.73
N GLY A 247 -24.30 38.81 -12.56
CA GLY A 247 -24.33 39.06 -14.01
C GLY A 247 -24.46 37.85 -14.94
N GLN A 248 -24.41 36.61 -14.47
CA GLN A 248 -24.59 35.45 -15.35
C GLN A 248 -26.06 35.00 -15.40
N ALA A 249 -26.70 35.28 -16.54
CA ALA A 249 -28.03 34.80 -16.86
C ALA A 249 -28.05 33.26 -16.92
N ARG A 250 -29.13 32.65 -16.42
CA ARG A 250 -29.36 31.21 -16.54
C ARG A 250 -29.46 30.82 -18.02
N PRO A 251 -28.83 29.73 -18.49
CA PRO A 251 -29.23 29.13 -19.76
C PRO A 251 -30.68 28.64 -19.64
N ALA A 252 -31.50 28.97 -20.65
CA ALA A 252 -32.90 28.61 -20.71
C ALA A 252 -33.08 27.08 -20.88
N ASP A 253 -34.00 26.50 -20.11
CA ASP A 253 -34.43 25.11 -20.27
C ASP A 253 -35.06 24.90 -21.66
N PRO A 254 -34.63 23.88 -22.44
CA PRO A 254 -35.20 23.60 -23.75
C PRO A 254 -36.30 22.53 -23.67
N GLU A 255 -37.32 22.68 -22.81
CA GLU A 255 -38.44 21.71 -22.79
C GLU A 255 -39.79 22.39 -22.49
N ALA A 256 -40.36 23.07 -23.49
CA ALA A 256 -41.78 23.41 -23.51
C ALA A 256 -42.30 23.75 -24.93
N GLN A 257 -42.16 22.83 -25.89
CA GLN A 257 -43.02 22.81 -27.10
C GLN A 257 -43.29 21.37 -27.51
N GLY A 258 -44.44 20.83 -27.12
CA GLY A 258 -44.85 19.49 -27.53
C GLY A 258 -46.11 18.96 -26.84
N ARG A 259 -47.27 19.39 -27.36
CA ARG A 259 -48.66 18.94 -27.12
C ARG A 259 -49.47 19.67 -26.07
#